data_AF-C5L6P1-F1
#
_entry.id   AF-C5L6P1-F1
#
_cell.length_a   1.000
_cell.length_b   1.000
_cell.length_c   1.000
_cell.angle_alpha   90.00
_cell.angle_beta   90.00
_cell.angle_gamma   90.00
#
_symmetry.space_group_name_H-M   'P 1'
#
loop_
_entity.id
_entity.type
_entity.pdbx_description
1 polymer ?
#
loop_
_entity_poly.entity_id
_entity_poly.type
_entity_poly.pdbx_seq_one_letter_code
_entity_poly.pdbx_strand_id
1 'polypeptide(L)'
;MTDSSKEDNHPELHHHHEEVEEEVNKDPYYLEEAEYIKTEHRWRNRQRVLVFGSRGITSRYRHLLEDIKRICVHSKSEPKVEKKQRLQDIKEICELKSCNNCIYMECRKSQYCYMWMGCMPNGPTAKFQIHNVHTLGEMKLTGNCLRGSRPLLHFDAAFDNTTTPQLMLYKQMFIKMFGIPRNHPKSKPFYDHVMAFYWLDNKIWI
;
A
#
# COMPACT_ATOMS: atom_id res chain seq x y z
N MET A 1 -53.46 81.60 44.37
CA MET A 1 -53.49 80.29 43.70
C MET A 1 -52.21 80.19 42.90
N THR A 2 -51.14 79.67 43.52
CA THR A 2 -50.69 78.24 43.46
C THR A 2 -50.07 77.94 42.09
N ASP A 3 -48.89 77.35 41.94
CA ASP A 3 -47.91 76.74 42.85
C ASP A 3 -46.62 76.50 42.02
N SER A 4 -45.52 76.26 42.72
CA SER A 4 -44.35 75.42 42.38
C SER A 4 -44.69 74.22 41.47
N SER A 5 -43.82 73.56 40.72
CA SER A 5 -42.45 73.09 40.98
C SER A 5 -41.90 72.43 39.71
N LYS A 6 -40.56 72.34 39.61
CA LYS A 6 -39.80 71.50 38.67
C LYS A 6 -39.85 70.04 39.14
N GLU A 7 -39.81 69.09 38.21
CA GLU A 7 -39.39 67.66 38.34
C GLU A 7 -39.74 66.97 37.02
N ASP A 8 -39.07 65.98 36.45
CA ASP A 8 -37.68 65.52 36.46
C ASP A 8 -37.58 64.63 35.21
N ASN A 9 -36.49 64.77 34.45
CA ASN A 9 -36.24 64.02 33.22
C ASN A 9 -35.62 62.66 33.59
N HIS A 10 -36.37 61.56 33.45
CA HIS A 10 -35.80 60.21 33.45
C HIS A 10 -36.04 59.58 32.07
N PRO A 11 -35.00 59.26 31.29
CA PRO A 11 -35.16 58.56 30.03
C PRO A 11 -35.41 57.06 30.27
N GLU A 12 -36.46 56.51 29.64
CA GLU A 12 -36.70 55.08 29.55
C GLU A 12 -35.52 54.39 28.85
N LEU A 13 -34.89 53.42 29.52
CA LEU A 13 -33.86 52.57 28.94
C LEU A 13 -34.51 51.57 27.98
N HIS A 14 -34.50 51.87 26.69
CA HIS A 14 -34.67 50.86 25.67
C HIS A 14 -33.42 49.97 25.65
N HIS A 15 -33.53 48.76 26.22
CA HIS A 15 -32.56 47.70 26.00
C HIS A 15 -32.57 47.29 24.52
N HIS A 16 -31.64 47.85 23.75
CA HIS A 16 -31.24 47.27 22.48
C HIS A 16 -30.52 45.94 22.79
N HIS A 17 -31.21 44.83 22.58
CA HIS A 17 -30.56 43.54 22.37
C HIS A 17 -29.82 43.62 21.03
N GLU A 18 -28.54 43.98 21.06
CA GLU A 18 -27.64 43.67 19.94
C GLU A 18 -27.46 42.15 19.92
N GLU A 19 -28.09 41.49 18.95
CA GLU A 19 -27.73 40.13 18.57
C GLU A 19 -26.29 40.19 18.03
N VAL A 20 -25.33 39.87 18.88
CA VAL A 20 -23.95 39.61 18.46
C VAL A 20 -23.99 38.31 17.68
N GLU A 21 -23.99 38.39 16.35
CA GLU A 21 -23.69 37.25 15.49
C GLU A 21 -22.26 36.78 15.85
N GLU A 22 -22.16 35.77 16.72
CA GLU A 22 -20.90 35.06 16.93
C GLU A 22 -20.49 34.47 15.56
N GLU A 23 -19.49 35.06 14.92
CA GLU A 23 -18.83 34.45 13.77
C GLU A 23 -18.34 33.08 14.21
N VAL A 24 -19.08 32.03 13.83
CA VAL A 24 -18.69 30.64 14.07
C VAL A 24 -17.35 30.46 13.37
N ASN A 25 -16.28 30.39 14.17
CA ASN A 25 -14.94 30.11 13.67
C ASN A 25 -14.99 28.76 12.93
N LYS A 26 -14.84 28.81 11.60
CA LYS A 26 -14.96 27.65 10.70
C LYS A 26 -13.79 26.68 10.85
N ASP A 27 -12.70 27.12 11.45
CA ASP A 27 -11.52 26.31 11.74
C ASP A 27 -10.96 26.62 13.14
N PRO A 28 -11.64 26.15 14.21
CA PRO A 28 -11.20 26.40 15.58
C PRO A 28 -9.87 25.70 15.92
N TYR A 29 -9.35 24.87 15.01
CA TYR A 29 -8.14 24.09 15.20
C TYR A 29 -7.00 24.50 14.25
N TYR A 30 -7.18 25.53 13.43
CA TYR A 30 -6.18 26.01 12.45
C TYR A 30 -5.61 24.89 11.56
N LEU A 31 -6.46 23.93 11.19
CA LEU A 31 -6.10 22.77 10.37
C LEU A 31 -6.07 23.07 8.87
N GLU A 32 -6.65 24.19 8.41
CA GLU A 32 -6.66 24.60 7.01
C GLU A 32 -5.25 24.77 6.44
N GLU A 33 -4.30 25.25 7.25
CA GLU A 33 -2.90 25.48 6.86
C GLU A 33 -1.97 24.32 7.19
N ALA A 34 -2.44 23.32 7.95
CA ALA A 34 -1.64 22.18 8.38
C ALA A 34 -1.08 21.41 7.18
N GLU A 35 0.22 21.56 6.92
CA GLU A 35 0.88 20.98 5.75
C GLU A 35 0.78 19.45 5.70
N TYR A 36 0.64 18.79 6.86
CA TYR A 36 0.46 17.34 6.95
C TYR A 36 -0.94 16.85 6.52
N ILE A 37 -1.93 17.76 6.42
CA ILE A 37 -3.30 17.47 5.97
C ILE A 37 -3.44 17.69 4.45
N LYS A 38 -2.54 18.45 3.81
CA LYS A 38 -2.59 18.72 2.37
C LYS A 38 -2.57 17.40 1.58
N THR A 39 -3.73 17.03 1.02
CA THR A 39 -3.88 15.79 0.28
C THR A 39 -3.25 15.94 -1.10
N GLU A 40 -2.02 15.45 -1.26
CA GLU A 40 -1.45 15.34 -2.60
C GLU A 40 -2.22 14.28 -3.41
N HIS A 41 -2.88 14.71 -4.48
CA HIS A 41 -3.61 13.83 -5.39
C HIS A 41 -2.73 13.22 -6.51
N ARG A 42 -1.48 13.66 -6.62
CA ARG A 42 -0.57 13.21 -7.68
C ARG A 42 -0.15 11.75 -7.44
N TRP A 43 -0.36 10.90 -8.45
CA TRP A 43 0.19 9.55 -8.46
C TRP A 43 1.67 9.59 -8.89
N ARG A 44 2.56 9.81 -7.92
CA ARG A 44 4.03 9.91 -8.13
C ARG A 44 4.67 8.54 -8.41
N ASN A 45 4.34 7.54 -7.60
CA ASN A 45 4.99 6.22 -7.67
C ASN A 45 4.22 5.25 -8.60
N ARG A 46 4.51 5.24 -9.90
CA ARG A 46 3.78 4.40 -10.87
C ARG A 46 4.36 2.99 -10.99
N GLN A 47 4.06 2.13 -10.01
CA GLN A 47 4.45 0.72 -10.06
C GLN A 47 3.37 -0.14 -10.74
N ARG A 48 3.80 -1.10 -11.55
CA ARG A 48 2.97 -2.11 -12.22
C ARG A 48 3.69 -3.44 -12.22
N VAL A 49 3.13 -4.42 -11.51
CA VAL A 49 3.79 -5.71 -11.27
C VAL A 49 3.13 -6.78 -12.13
N LEU A 50 3.90 -7.47 -12.95
CA LEU A 50 3.42 -8.65 -13.65
C LEU A 50 3.51 -9.87 -12.71
N VAL A 51 2.40 -10.59 -12.50
CA VAL A 51 2.34 -11.74 -11.59
C VAL A 51 1.80 -12.97 -12.31
N PHE A 52 2.65 -13.97 -12.51
CA PHE A 52 2.29 -15.22 -13.19
C PHE A 52 3.18 -16.38 -12.73
N GLY A 53 2.89 -17.58 -13.23
CA GLY A 53 3.61 -18.78 -12.84
C GLY A 53 3.86 -19.72 -14.01
N SER A 54 4.72 -20.69 -13.78
CA SER A 54 5.04 -21.76 -14.71
C SER A 54 3.89 -22.77 -14.85
N ARG A 55 3.85 -23.46 -15.98
CA ARG A 55 2.98 -24.64 -16.16
C ARG A 55 3.38 -25.73 -15.15
N GLY A 56 2.39 -26.39 -14.54
CA GLY A 56 2.62 -27.42 -13.52
C GLY A 56 2.84 -26.88 -12.11
N ILE A 57 2.35 -25.67 -11.83
CA ILE A 57 2.23 -25.13 -10.47
C ILE A 57 1.19 -25.93 -9.65
N THR A 58 1.59 -26.36 -8.45
CA THR A 58 0.77 -27.10 -7.49
C THR A 58 -0.38 -26.24 -6.95
N SER A 59 -1.43 -26.87 -6.39
CA SER A 59 -2.60 -26.15 -5.90
C SER A 59 -2.28 -25.07 -4.87
N ARG A 60 -1.46 -25.41 -3.88
CA ARG A 60 -1.01 -24.49 -2.83
C ARG A 60 -0.37 -23.21 -3.41
N TYR A 61 0.59 -23.36 -4.31
CA TYR A 61 1.29 -22.22 -4.91
C TYR A 61 0.39 -21.41 -5.88
N ARG A 62 -0.62 -22.03 -6.49
CA ARG A 62 -1.61 -21.32 -7.29
C ARG A 62 -2.48 -20.40 -6.42
N HIS A 63 -2.94 -20.89 -5.28
CA HIS A 63 -3.67 -20.07 -4.31
C HIS A 63 -2.79 -18.94 -3.76
N LEU A 64 -1.51 -19.22 -3.45
CA LEU A 64 -0.56 -18.17 -3.08
C LEU A 64 -0.42 -17.09 -4.18
N LEU A 65 -0.34 -17.48 -5.45
CA LEU A 65 -0.28 -16.53 -6.58
C LEU A 65 -1.55 -15.67 -6.67
N GLU A 66 -2.72 -16.26 -6.40
CA GLU A 66 -4.00 -15.54 -6.36
C GLU A 66 -4.08 -14.59 -5.16
N ASP A 67 -3.57 -15.00 -4.00
CA ASP A 67 -3.50 -14.17 -2.79
C ASP A 67 -2.60 -12.95 -3.02
N ILE A 68 -1.42 -13.15 -3.63
CA ILE A 68 -0.52 -12.04 -4.02
C ILE A 68 -1.22 -11.05 -4.97
N LYS A 69 -1.98 -11.57 -5.95
CA LYS A 69 -2.75 -10.71 -6.88
C LYS A 69 -3.88 -9.94 -6.19
N ARG A 70 -4.48 -10.51 -5.15
CA ARG A 70 -5.54 -9.85 -4.37
C ARG A 70 -4.98 -8.72 -3.51
N ILE A 71 -3.81 -8.92 -2.91
CA ILE A 71 -3.11 -7.92 -2.10
C ILE A 71 -2.55 -6.80 -3.01
N CYS A 72 -1.88 -7.15 -4.10
CA CYS A 72 -1.26 -6.17 -5.01
C CYS A 72 -2.25 -5.66 -6.07
N VAL A 73 -2.91 -4.52 -5.82
CA VAL A 73 -3.90 -3.95 -6.76
C VAL A 73 -3.33 -3.47 -8.10
N HIS A 74 -2.04 -3.15 -8.12
CA HIS A 74 -1.27 -2.78 -9.31
C HIS A 74 -0.68 -4.00 -10.03
N SER A 75 -1.11 -5.22 -9.65
CA SER A 75 -0.72 -6.45 -10.33
C SER A 75 -1.50 -6.66 -11.64
N LYS A 76 -0.81 -7.20 -12.65
CA LYS A 76 -1.39 -7.72 -13.88
C LYS A 76 -1.12 -9.22 -13.96
N SER A 77 -2.11 -9.97 -14.43
CA SER A 77 -2.00 -11.42 -14.62
C SER A 77 -1.64 -11.75 -16.07
N GLU A 78 -0.83 -12.78 -16.26
CA GLU A 78 -0.60 -13.44 -17.55
C GLU A 78 -0.92 -14.93 -17.48
N PRO A 79 -1.18 -15.58 -18.64
CA PRO A 79 -1.18 -17.03 -18.76
C PRO A 79 0.13 -17.65 -18.26
N LYS A 80 0.06 -18.94 -17.97
CA LYS A 80 1.21 -19.67 -17.46
C LYS A 80 2.24 -19.88 -18.58
N VAL A 81 3.49 -19.56 -18.27
CA VAL A 81 4.63 -19.76 -19.16
C VAL A 81 5.04 -21.23 -19.21
N GLU A 82 5.43 -21.69 -20.38
CA GLU A 82 5.94 -23.06 -20.55
C GLU A 82 7.37 -23.18 -20.02
N LYS A 83 7.71 -24.32 -19.41
CA LYS A 83 9.05 -24.52 -18.80
C LYS A 83 10.20 -24.50 -19.81
N LYS A 84 9.90 -24.67 -21.10
CA LYS A 84 10.90 -24.65 -22.19
C LYS A 84 11.23 -23.24 -22.67
N GLN A 85 10.39 -22.25 -22.36
CA GLN A 85 10.62 -20.86 -22.77
C GLN A 85 11.78 -20.24 -21.99
N ARG A 86 12.45 -19.27 -22.61
CA ARG A 86 13.61 -18.62 -21.99
C ARG A 86 13.11 -17.56 -21.03
N LEU A 87 13.83 -17.36 -19.92
CA LEU A 87 13.51 -16.28 -18.98
C LEU A 87 13.63 -14.88 -19.61
N GLN A 88 14.36 -14.75 -20.72
CA GLN A 88 14.46 -13.52 -21.49
C GLN A 88 13.12 -13.10 -22.10
N ASP A 89 12.28 -14.07 -22.49
CA ASP A 89 10.97 -13.83 -23.09
C ASP A 89 10.03 -13.09 -22.10
N ILE A 90 10.26 -13.25 -20.78
CA ILE A 90 9.52 -12.54 -19.72
C ILE A 90 9.70 -11.02 -19.82
N LYS A 91 10.89 -10.56 -20.25
CA LYS A 91 11.17 -9.13 -20.44
C LYS A 91 10.25 -8.53 -21.50
N GLU A 92 10.09 -9.23 -22.62
CA GLU A 92 9.21 -8.83 -23.72
C GLU A 92 7.75 -8.78 -23.27
N ILE A 93 7.30 -9.79 -22.51
CA ILE A 93 5.94 -9.80 -21.94
C ILE A 93 5.72 -8.61 -21.00
N CYS A 94 6.71 -8.27 -20.17
CA CYS A 94 6.64 -7.10 -19.29
C CYS A 94 6.54 -5.80 -20.09
N GLU A 95 7.27 -5.67 -21.18
CA GLU A 95 7.24 -4.51 -22.07
C GLU A 95 5.87 -4.37 -22.77
N LEU A 96 5.34 -5.46 -23.34
CA LEU A 96 4.01 -5.51 -23.96
C LEU A 96 2.89 -5.11 -22.99
N LYS A 97 3.00 -5.48 -21.72
CA LYS A 97 2.03 -5.11 -20.68
C LYS A 97 2.36 -3.80 -19.97
N SER A 98 3.45 -3.14 -20.33
CA SER A 98 3.96 -1.93 -19.67
C SER A 98 4.06 -2.11 -18.14
N CYS A 99 4.65 -3.23 -17.72
CA CYS A 99 4.97 -3.55 -16.33
C CYS A 99 6.44 -3.23 -16.05
N ASN A 100 6.71 -2.57 -14.94
CA ASN A 100 8.08 -2.21 -14.53
C ASN A 100 8.69 -3.22 -13.54
N ASN A 101 7.88 -4.12 -13.01
CA ASN A 101 8.30 -5.18 -12.10
C ASN A 101 7.64 -6.50 -12.48
N CYS A 102 8.26 -7.61 -12.11
CA CYS A 102 7.78 -8.95 -12.40
C CYS A 102 7.97 -9.88 -11.20
N ILE A 103 6.94 -10.66 -10.88
CA ILE A 103 6.95 -11.81 -9.98
C ILE A 103 6.58 -13.05 -10.81
N TYR A 104 7.51 -13.98 -10.93
CA TYR A 104 7.34 -15.23 -11.65
C TYR A 104 7.56 -16.43 -10.72
N MET A 105 6.58 -17.32 -10.61
CA MET A 105 6.70 -18.56 -9.83
C MET A 105 7.07 -19.77 -10.70
N GLU A 106 8.25 -20.33 -10.48
CA GLU A 106 8.75 -21.53 -11.14
C GLU A 106 8.62 -22.75 -10.22
N CYS A 107 7.76 -23.72 -10.58
CA CYS A 107 7.63 -24.97 -9.85
C CYS A 107 8.44 -26.09 -10.52
N ARG A 108 9.38 -26.67 -9.76
CA ARG A 108 10.20 -27.82 -10.16
C ARG A 108 9.77 -29.08 -9.41
N LYS A 109 9.64 -30.19 -10.15
CA LYS A 109 9.22 -31.50 -9.63
C LYS A 109 7.94 -31.48 -8.77
N SER A 110 7.04 -30.51 -8.97
CA SER A 110 5.80 -30.32 -8.19
C SER A 110 5.97 -30.09 -6.67
N GLN A 111 7.21 -30.01 -6.18
CA GLN A 111 7.54 -29.90 -4.76
C GLN A 111 8.20 -28.54 -4.46
N TYR A 112 9.20 -28.17 -5.24
CA TYR A 112 10.00 -26.97 -5.02
C TYR A 112 9.45 -25.81 -5.83
N CYS A 113 9.14 -24.70 -5.16
CA CYS A 113 8.75 -23.46 -5.80
C CYS A 113 9.84 -22.41 -5.64
N TYR A 114 10.22 -21.79 -6.76
CA TYR A 114 11.13 -20.66 -6.80
C TYR A 114 10.36 -19.42 -7.22
N MET A 115 10.49 -18.34 -6.47
CA MET A 115 9.98 -17.03 -6.83
C MET A 115 11.09 -16.19 -7.44
N TRP A 116 10.90 -15.81 -8.69
CA TRP A 116 11.74 -14.84 -9.39
C TRP A 116 11.10 -13.47 -9.25
N MET A 117 11.86 -12.52 -8.73
CA MET A 117 11.49 -11.12 -8.66
C MET A 117 12.46 -10.34 -9.54
N GLY A 118 11.96 -9.59 -10.51
CA GLY A 118 12.79 -8.74 -11.37
C GLY A 118 12.24 -7.32 -11.48
N CYS A 119 13.12 -6.33 -11.36
CA CYS A 119 12.86 -4.98 -11.81
C CYS A 119 13.18 -4.91 -13.31
N MET A 120 12.18 -4.64 -14.13
CA MET A 120 12.32 -4.62 -15.60
C MET A 120 12.55 -3.18 -16.09
N PRO A 121 13.26 -2.96 -17.20
CA PRO A 121 13.84 -3.94 -18.13
C PRO A 121 15.29 -4.38 -17.84
N ASN A 122 15.97 -3.71 -16.91
CA ASN A 122 17.44 -3.79 -16.76
C ASN A 122 17.90 -4.58 -15.52
N GLY A 123 16.97 -5.12 -14.73
CA GLY A 123 17.27 -5.68 -13.42
C GLY A 123 17.20 -4.64 -12.30
N PRO A 124 17.52 -5.02 -11.05
CA PRO A 124 18.05 -6.33 -10.62
C PRO A 124 17.02 -7.46 -10.65
N THR A 125 17.51 -8.70 -10.59
CA THR A 125 16.70 -9.91 -10.45
C THR A 125 17.15 -10.71 -9.24
N ALA A 126 16.20 -11.15 -8.42
CA ALA A 126 16.42 -12.01 -7.27
C ALA A 126 15.62 -13.29 -7.41
N LYS A 127 16.22 -14.42 -7.00
CA LYS A 127 15.59 -15.73 -6.99
C LYS A 127 15.50 -16.22 -5.56
N PHE A 128 14.28 -16.47 -5.10
CA PHE A 128 14.00 -16.98 -3.77
C PHE A 128 13.47 -18.40 -3.88
N GLN A 129 13.88 -19.29 -2.98
CA GLN A 129 13.20 -20.55 -2.78
C GLN A 129 12.12 -20.36 -1.72
N ILE A 130 10.87 -20.68 -2.07
CA ILE A 130 9.74 -20.53 -1.14
C ILE A 130 9.62 -21.80 -0.30
N HIS A 131 9.54 -21.63 1.01
CA HIS A 131 9.32 -22.69 2.00
C HIS A 131 8.08 -22.36 2.83
N ASN A 132 7.50 -23.38 3.50
CA ASN A 132 6.42 -23.23 4.50
C ASN A 132 5.27 -22.30 4.09
N VAL A 133 4.73 -22.50 2.88
CA VAL A 133 3.61 -21.69 2.38
C VAL A 133 2.32 -22.05 3.10
N HIS A 134 1.71 -21.03 3.71
CA HIS A 134 0.35 -21.05 4.22
C HIS A 134 -0.50 -20.04 3.45
N THR A 135 -1.62 -20.47 2.90
CA THR A 135 -2.49 -19.62 2.03
C THR A 135 -3.67 -19.06 2.80
N LEU A 136 -4.29 -17.97 2.31
CA LEU A 136 -5.43 -17.32 2.96
C LEU A 136 -6.67 -18.24 3.10
N GLY A 137 -6.73 -19.34 2.35
CA GLY A 137 -7.79 -20.34 2.46
C GLY A 137 -7.65 -21.31 3.64
N GLU A 138 -6.59 -21.22 4.43
CA GLU A 138 -6.37 -22.10 5.59
C GLU A 138 -7.15 -21.63 6.82
N MET A 139 -7.81 -22.57 7.52
CA MET A 139 -8.65 -22.26 8.70
C MET A 139 -7.95 -21.48 9.81
N LYS A 140 -6.61 -21.58 9.92
CA LYS A 140 -5.85 -20.91 10.98
C LYS A 140 -5.73 -19.39 10.76
N LEU A 141 -5.97 -18.91 9.54
CA LEU A 141 -5.88 -17.49 9.19
C LEU A 141 -7.29 -16.90 9.13
N THR A 142 -7.78 -16.42 10.27
CA THR A 142 -9.11 -15.79 10.40
C THR A 142 -9.11 -14.30 10.10
N GLY A 143 -7.93 -13.70 9.89
CA GLY A 143 -7.78 -12.28 9.57
C GLY A 143 -8.30 -11.95 8.17
N ASN A 144 -9.02 -10.84 8.05
CA ASN A 144 -9.49 -10.29 6.78
C ASN A 144 -9.00 -8.85 6.64
N CYS A 145 -8.75 -8.42 5.41
CA CYS A 145 -8.41 -7.04 5.11
C CYS A 145 -9.15 -6.55 3.87
N LEU A 146 -9.36 -5.25 3.82
CA LEU A 146 -10.03 -4.55 2.76
C LEU A 146 -9.22 -4.70 1.48
N ARG A 147 -9.82 -5.34 0.47
CA ARG A 147 -9.19 -5.47 -0.85
C ARG A 147 -8.84 -4.10 -1.41
N GLY A 148 -7.54 -3.91 -1.65
CA GLY A 148 -6.96 -2.67 -2.16
C GLY A 148 -6.70 -1.58 -1.14
N SER A 149 -6.86 -1.85 0.15
CA SER A 149 -6.18 -1.06 1.19
C SER A 149 -4.68 -1.09 0.99
N ARG A 150 -3.99 -0.05 1.45
CA ARG A 150 -2.54 0.07 1.28
C ARG A 150 -1.84 -0.64 2.44
N PRO A 151 -0.95 -1.63 2.19
CA PRO A 151 -0.20 -2.28 3.25
C PRO A 151 0.81 -1.31 3.86
N LEU A 152 0.99 -1.40 5.16
CA LEU A 152 2.22 -0.94 5.80
C LEU A 152 3.29 -2.02 5.63
N LEU A 153 4.44 -1.67 5.08
CA LEU A 153 5.55 -2.59 4.94
C LEU A 153 6.49 -2.40 6.13
N HIS A 154 6.64 -3.44 6.95
CA HIS A 154 7.54 -3.44 8.10
C HIS A 154 8.77 -4.28 7.76
N PHE A 155 9.96 -3.73 7.96
CA PHE A 155 11.22 -4.43 7.72
C PHE A 155 12.02 -4.46 9.02
N ASP A 156 12.60 -5.61 9.32
CA ASP A 156 13.56 -5.78 10.39
C ASP A 156 14.83 -4.93 10.16
N ALA A 157 15.50 -4.54 11.24
CA ALA A 157 16.69 -3.68 11.23
C ALA A 157 17.85 -4.29 10.42
N ALA A 158 17.90 -5.62 10.30
CA ALA A 158 18.87 -6.32 9.47
C ALA A 158 18.84 -5.86 8.00
N PHE A 159 17.69 -5.40 7.48
CA PHE A 159 17.57 -4.91 6.11
C PHE A 159 18.21 -3.54 5.86
N ASP A 160 18.58 -2.82 6.92
CA ASP A 160 19.26 -1.52 6.86
C ASP A 160 20.77 -1.61 7.18
N ASN A 161 21.26 -2.82 7.49
CA ASN A 161 22.67 -3.03 7.81
C ASN A 161 23.54 -2.98 6.54
N THR A 162 24.58 -2.15 6.56
CA THR A 162 25.56 -1.97 5.48
C THR A 162 26.45 -3.18 5.22
N THR A 163 26.57 -4.10 6.20
CA THR A 163 27.38 -5.32 6.09
C THR A 163 26.79 -6.33 5.10
N THR A 164 25.46 -6.30 4.90
CA THR A 164 24.73 -7.21 4.02
C THR A 164 23.97 -6.43 2.94
N PRO A 165 24.65 -5.90 1.92
CA PRO A 165 24.04 -5.04 0.89
C PRO A 165 22.94 -5.75 0.09
N GLN A 166 22.97 -7.09 0.01
CA GLN A 166 21.89 -7.84 -0.64
C GLN A 166 20.52 -7.63 0.05
N LEU A 167 20.47 -7.49 1.38
CA LEU A 167 19.21 -7.29 2.09
C LEU A 167 18.63 -5.91 1.80
N MET A 168 19.47 -4.88 1.76
CA MET A 168 19.04 -3.53 1.36
C MET A 168 18.43 -3.54 -0.06
N LEU A 169 19.04 -4.29 -0.98
CA LEU A 169 18.49 -4.45 -2.33
C LEU A 169 17.13 -5.14 -2.32
N TYR A 170 16.99 -6.22 -1.55
CA TYR A 170 15.73 -6.95 -1.41
C TYR A 170 14.65 -6.07 -0.79
N LYS A 171 14.96 -5.28 0.24
CA LYS A 171 14.03 -4.29 0.82
C LYS A 171 13.49 -3.35 -0.25
N GLN A 172 14.36 -2.77 -1.09
CA GLN A 172 13.92 -1.89 -2.17
C GLN A 172 13.07 -2.60 -3.22
N MET A 173 13.38 -3.86 -3.56
CA MET A 173 12.57 -4.67 -4.47
C MET A 173 11.19 -4.98 -3.88
N PHE A 174 11.12 -5.35 -2.61
CA PHE A 174 9.86 -5.61 -1.90
C PHE A 174 8.98 -4.36 -1.81
N ILE A 175 9.55 -3.20 -1.52
CA ILE A 175 8.83 -1.92 -1.52
C ILE A 175 8.20 -1.64 -2.89
N LYS A 176 8.92 -1.87 -3.99
CA LYS A 176 8.39 -1.66 -5.35
C LYS A 176 7.30 -2.65 -5.73
N MET A 177 7.39 -3.90 -5.26
CA MET A 177 6.46 -4.97 -5.65
C MET A 177 5.22 -5.03 -4.76
N PHE A 178 5.39 -5.05 -3.45
CA PHE A 178 4.30 -5.19 -2.48
C PHE A 178 3.75 -3.83 -2.00
N GLY A 179 4.52 -2.75 -2.15
CA GLY A 179 4.05 -1.41 -1.82
C GLY A 179 3.00 -0.91 -2.81
N ILE A 180 1.80 -0.62 -2.32
CA ILE A 180 0.74 -0.04 -3.14
C ILE A 180 0.93 1.48 -3.19
N PRO A 181 1.09 2.06 -4.39
CA PRO A 181 1.37 3.48 -4.50
C PRO A 181 0.17 4.33 -4.09
N ARG A 182 0.45 5.48 -3.46
CA ARG A 182 -0.56 6.47 -3.09
C ARG A 182 -1.31 6.92 -4.36
N ASN A 183 -2.63 6.99 -4.27
CA ASN A 183 -3.54 7.41 -5.36
C ASN A 183 -3.53 6.48 -6.57
N HIS A 184 -3.19 5.20 -6.40
CA HIS A 184 -3.45 4.23 -7.46
C HIS A 184 -4.96 4.17 -7.74
N PRO A 185 -5.43 4.09 -9.00
CA PRO A 185 -6.86 4.13 -9.32
C PRO A 185 -7.70 3.04 -8.62
N LYS A 186 -7.06 1.92 -8.28
CA LYS A 186 -7.68 0.79 -7.56
C LYS A 186 -7.34 0.74 -6.07
N SER A 187 -6.52 1.66 -5.56
CA SER A 187 -6.21 1.72 -4.12
C SER A 187 -7.33 2.42 -3.36
N LYS A 188 -7.59 1.93 -2.16
CA LYS A 188 -8.47 2.57 -1.17
C LYS A 188 -7.61 3.44 -0.24
N PRO A 189 -8.21 4.48 0.37
CA PRO A 189 -7.45 5.43 1.19
C PRO A 189 -6.93 4.83 2.50
N PHE A 190 -7.61 3.81 3.03
CA PHE A 190 -7.32 3.21 4.33
C PHE A 190 -6.13 2.25 4.31
N TYR A 191 -5.47 2.20 5.47
CA TYR A 191 -4.46 1.21 5.81
C TYR A 191 -5.11 0.18 6.73
N ASP A 192 -5.13 -1.09 6.31
CA ASP A 192 -5.92 -2.13 7.00
C ASP A 192 -5.09 -3.39 7.33
N HIS A 193 -3.85 -3.44 6.85
CA HIS A 193 -2.96 -4.58 7.08
C HIS A 193 -1.49 -4.18 7.03
N VAL A 194 -0.67 -5.02 7.65
CA VAL A 194 0.79 -4.90 7.70
C VAL A 194 1.39 -6.14 7.04
N MET A 195 2.37 -5.95 6.17
CA MET A 195 3.23 -7.01 5.66
C MET A 195 4.61 -6.83 6.26
N ALA A 196 5.02 -7.77 7.10
CA ALA A 196 6.27 -7.69 7.85
C ALA A 196 7.32 -8.63 7.26
N PHE A 197 8.58 -8.19 7.25
CA PHE A 197 9.71 -8.94 6.72
C PHE A 197 10.79 -9.05 7.79
N TYR A 198 11.05 -10.28 8.26
CA TYR A 198 12.06 -10.55 9.29
C TYR A 198 13.22 -11.37 8.73
N TRP A 199 14.43 -11.07 9.15
CA TRP A 199 15.63 -11.82 8.76
C TRP A 199 16.06 -12.76 9.88
N LEU A 200 15.90 -14.07 9.66
CA LEU A 200 16.27 -15.09 10.64
C LEU A 200 16.74 -16.36 9.94
N ASP A 201 17.82 -16.97 10.43
CA ASP A 201 18.41 -18.22 9.90
C ASP A 201 18.68 -18.18 8.40
N ASN A 202 19.21 -17.07 7.91
CA ASN A 202 19.45 -16.79 6.49
C ASN A 202 18.18 -16.91 5.61
N LYS A 203 17.01 -16.68 6.20
CA LYS A 203 15.71 -16.71 5.54
C LYS A 203 14.95 -15.41 5.82
N ILE A 204 14.11 -15.06 4.87
CA ILE A 204 13.18 -13.95 4.99
C ILE A 204 11.83 -14.55 5.37
N TRP A 205 11.35 -14.22 6.57
CA TRP A 205 10.02 -14.58 7.04
C TRP A 205 9.05 -13.45 6.70
N ILE A 206 7.89 -13.81 6.15
CA ILE A 206 6.84 -12.90 5.68
C ILE A 206 5.53 -13.29 6.36
#